data_AF-A0A7R7MR40-F1
#
_entry.id   AF-A0A7R7MR40-F1
#
_cell.length_a   1.000
_cell.length_b   1.000
_cell.length_c   1.000
_cell.angle_alpha   90.00
_cell.angle_beta   90.00
_cell.angle_gamma   90.00
#
_symmetry.space_group_name_H-M   'P 1'
#
loop_
_entity.id
_entity.type
_entity.pdbx_description
1 polymer ?
#
loop_
_entity_poly.entity_id
_entity_poly.type
_entity_poly.pdbx_seq_one_letter_code
_entity_poly.pdbx_strand_id
1 'polypeptide(L)'
;MTTGKVNDSYTDGMMEAGSPTKNSIPASAIAGAIAARWNEQASSSVEMLAPTFVYVHQHRLLEAVFDNANEAEAALGVLRKVRKTGVSVAAILPLSELGRAHDALWGTGLTLHGWVEHGDGTVRFTGPEVA
;
A
#
# COMPACT_ATOMS: atom_id res chain seq x y z
N MET A 1 64.45 -6.50 -10.66
CA MET A 1 64.17 -5.05 -10.55
C MET A 1 62.67 -4.87 -10.59
N THR A 2 62.19 -4.09 -9.63
CA THR A 2 60.84 -3.93 -9.11
C THR A 2 59.83 -3.43 -10.15
N THR A 3 58.77 -4.19 -10.44
CA THR A 3 57.52 -3.66 -11.02
C THR A 3 56.56 -3.41 -9.88
N GLY A 4 56.18 -2.14 -9.71
CA GLY A 4 55.35 -1.65 -8.62
C GLY A 4 53.96 -2.28 -8.59
N LYS A 5 53.49 -2.57 -7.38
CA LYS A 5 52.13 -3.01 -7.07
C LYS A 5 51.15 -1.87 -7.39
N VAL A 6 50.14 -2.16 -8.19
CA VAL A 6 48.93 -1.33 -8.29
C VAL A 6 48.00 -1.79 -7.17
N ASN A 7 47.82 -0.95 -6.15
CA ASN A 7 46.76 -1.08 -5.17
C ASN A 7 45.53 -0.37 -5.74
N ASP A 8 44.65 -1.10 -6.43
CA ASP A 8 43.26 -0.68 -6.63
C ASP A 8 42.39 -1.49 -5.69
N SER A 9 42.20 -0.97 -4.48
CA SER A 9 41.18 -1.42 -3.54
C SER A 9 40.02 -0.46 -3.60
N TYR A 10 39.27 -0.48 -4.70
CA TYR A 10 37.89 0.00 -4.70
C TYR A 10 37.02 -1.09 -4.07
N THR A 11 37.02 -1.14 -2.74
CA THR A 11 35.94 -1.81 -2.02
C THR A 11 34.67 -1.02 -2.24
N ASP A 12 33.96 -1.44 -3.28
CA ASP A 12 32.53 -1.69 -3.29
C ASP A 12 31.82 -1.14 -2.05
N GLY A 13 31.39 0.11 -2.14
CA GLY A 13 30.37 0.66 -1.26
C GLY A 13 29.05 -0.02 -1.59
N MET A 14 28.91 -1.30 -1.23
CA MET A 14 27.62 -1.94 -1.06
C MET A 14 26.86 -1.09 -0.05
N MET A 15 26.02 -0.18 -0.54
CA MET A 15 24.89 0.27 0.25
C MET A 15 24.16 -1.02 0.63
N GLU A 16 24.17 -1.37 1.92
CA GLU A 16 23.29 -2.41 2.41
C GLU A 16 21.89 -2.03 1.94
N ALA A 17 21.39 -2.77 0.95
CA ALA A 17 19.97 -2.78 0.66
C ALA A 17 19.33 -3.27 1.96
N GLY A 18 18.80 -2.34 2.74
CA GLY A 18 18.10 -2.63 3.97
C GLY A 18 17.16 -3.80 3.70
N SER A 19 17.31 -4.85 4.50
CA SER A 19 16.48 -6.05 4.37
C SER A 19 15.01 -5.62 4.29
N PRO A 20 14.16 -6.27 3.47
CA PRO A 20 12.76 -5.91 3.38
C PRO A 20 12.20 -5.91 4.80
N THR A 21 11.77 -4.75 5.28
CA THR A 21 11.07 -4.65 6.56
C THR A 21 9.89 -5.60 6.44
N LYS A 22 9.93 -6.71 7.20
CA LYS A 22 8.75 -7.54 7.38
C LYS A 22 7.63 -6.60 7.80
N ASN A 23 6.53 -6.57 7.04
CA ASN A 23 5.36 -5.77 7.39
C ASN A 23 4.87 -6.21 8.78
N SER A 24 5.25 -5.46 9.82
CA SER A 24 4.88 -5.72 11.21
C SER A 24 3.46 -5.30 11.52
N ILE A 25 2.92 -4.38 10.73
CA ILE A 25 1.61 -3.78 10.94
C ILE A 25 0.57 -4.57 10.14
N PRO A 26 -0.45 -5.16 10.79
CA PRO A 26 -1.51 -5.87 10.08
C PRO A 26 -2.40 -4.89 9.31
N ALA A 27 -2.94 -5.31 8.15
CA ALA A 27 -3.85 -4.50 7.33
C ALA A 27 -5.02 -3.88 8.12
N SER A 28 -5.53 -4.56 9.15
CA SER A 28 -6.61 -4.04 9.99
C SER A 28 -6.20 -2.83 10.83
N ALA A 29 -4.94 -2.76 11.28
CA ALA A 29 -4.42 -1.60 12.00
C ALA A 29 -4.24 -0.41 11.04
N ILE A 30 -3.80 -0.66 9.80
CA ILE A 30 -3.74 0.37 8.75
C ILE A 30 -5.14 0.90 8.42
N ALA A 31 -6.14 0.01 8.27
CA ALA A 31 -7.53 0.40 8.05
C ALA A 31 -8.08 1.24 9.22
N GLY A 32 -7.79 0.85 10.47
CA GLY A 32 -8.15 1.63 11.65
C GLY A 32 -7.52 3.04 11.66
N ALA A 33 -6.24 3.16 11.28
CA ALA A 33 -5.56 4.44 11.18
C ALA A 33 -6.17 5.34 10.08
N ILE A 34 -6.52 4.75 8.93
CA ILE A 34 -7.22 5.44 7.84
C ILE A 34 -8.58 5.96 8.31
N ALA A 35 -9.37 5.13 8.98
CA ALA A 35 -10.66 5.52 9.51
C ALA A 35 -10.55 6.66 10.54
N ALA A 36 -9.54 6.61 11.42
CA ALA A 36 -9.26 7.68 12.38
C ALA A 36 -8.91 9.00 11.67
N ARG A 37 -8.05 8.96 10.64
CA ARG A 37 -7.68 10.14 9.82
C ARG A 37 -8.90 10.79 9.18
N TRP A 38 -9.83 9.99 8.65
CA TRP A 38 -11.07 10.54 8.09
C TRP A 38 -11.96 11.16 9.17
N ASN A 39 -12.09 10.54 10.34
CA ASN A 39 -12.89 11.12 11.44
C ASN A 39 -12.36 12.47 11.96
N GLU A 40 -11.05 12.73 11.84
CA GLU A 40 -10.45 14.04 12.17
C GLU A 40 -10.86 15.14 11.18
N GLN A 41 -11.19 14.76 9.94
CA GLN A 41 -11.73 15.66 8.92
C GLN A 41 -13.23 15.78 9.16
N ALA A 42 -13.64 16.77 9.97
CA ALA A 42 -14.95 16.98 10.61
C ALA A 42 -16.25 16.92 9.75
N SER A 43 -16.23 16.40 8.52
CA SER A 43 -17.38 16.25 7.62
C SER A 43 -17.59 14.84 7.04
N SER A 44 -16.62 13.91 7.16
CA SER A 44 -16.80 12.56 6.63
C SER A 44 -17.49 11.64 7.63
N SER A 45 -18.69 11.13 7.29
CA SER A 45 -19.20 9.93 7.92
C SER A 45 -18.39 8.74 7.43
N VAL A 46 -17.75 8.03 8.36
CA VAL A 46 -16.84 6.90 8.12
C VAL A 46 -17.41 5.66 8.78
N GLU A 47 -17.38 4.54 8.06
CA GLU A 47 -17.87 3.27 8.55
C GLU A 47 -16.86 2.16 8.27
N MET A 48 -16.52 1.38 9.30
CA MET A 48 -15.77 0.14 9.15
C MET A 48 -16.73 -0.97 8.75
N LEU A 49 -16.78 -1.34 7.46
CA LEU A 49 -17.66 -2.40 6.95
C LEU A 49 -17.12 -3.80 7.29
N ALA A 50 -15.81 -3.90 7.43
CA ALA A 50 -15.07 -5.08 7.89
C ALA A 50 -13.75 -4.62 8.51
N PRO A 51 -12.98 -5.49 9.20
CA PRO A 51 -11.71 -5.10 9.83
C PRO A 51 -10.71 -4.41 8.89
N THR A 52 -10.79 -4.64 7.58
CA THR A 52 -9.90 -4.07 6.57
C THR A 52 -10.60 -3.21 5.51
N PHE A 53 -11.90 -2.91 5.69
CA PHE A 53 -12.73 -2.22 4.69
C PHE A 53 -13.31 -0.96 5.31
N VAL A 54 -12.85 0.20 4.84
CA VAL A 54 -13.28 1.52 5.32
C VAL A 54 -14.14 2.17 4.25
N TYR A 55 -15.38 2.53 4.59
CA TYR A 55 -16.25 3.27 3.70
C TYR A 55 -16.40 4.72 4.16
N VAL A 56 -16.14 5.64 3.25
CA VAL A 56 -16.22 7.08 3.47
C VAL A 56 -17.43 7.61 2.70
N HIS A 57 -18.53 7.82 3.42
CA HIS A 57 -19.84 8.12 2.84
C HIS A 57 -19.83 9.39 1.99
N GLN A 58 -19.20 10.46 2.48
CA GLN A 58 -19.16 11.76 1.81
C GLN A 58 -18.49 11.68 0.42
N HIS A 59 -17.46 10.83 0.30
CA HIS A 59 -16.69 10.66 -0.93
C HIS A 59 -17.20 9.50 -1.79
N ARG A 60 -18.18 8.72 -1.29
CA ARG A 60 -18.59 7.43 -1.88
C ARG A 60 -17.37 6.57 -2.22
N LEU A 61 -16.46 6.44 -1.25
CA LEU A 61 -15.17 5.79 -1.41
C LEU A 61 -15.07 4.57 -0.49
N LEU A 62 -14.68 3.43 -1.05
CA LEU A 62 -14.26 2.26 -0.30
C LEU A 62 -12.72 2.17 -0.34
N GLU A 63 -12.08 2.29 0.83
CA GLU A 63 -10.66 1.99 1.02
C GLU A 63 -10.54 0.57 1.58
N ALA A 64 -10.06 -0.35 0.75
CA ALA A 64 -9.87 -1.76 1.09
C ALA A 64 -8.37 -2.04 1.29
N VAL A 65 -8.00 -2.46 2.49
CA VAL A 65 -6.61 -2.72 2.86
C VAL A 65 -6.33 -4.23 2.79
N PHE A 66 -5.21 -4.61 2.17
CA PHE A 66 -4.81 -6.00 2.00
C PHE A 66 -3.38 -6.20 2.50
N ASP A 67 -3.07 -7.38 3.05
CA ASP A 67 -1.72 -7.69 3.50
C ASP A 67 -0.79 -8.06 2.31
N ASN A 68 -1.36 -8.46 1.16
CA ASN A 68 -0.60 -8.82 -0.03
C ASN A 68 -1.45 -8.79 -1.32
N ALA A 69 -0.78 -8.85 -2.48
CA ALA A 69 -1.45 -8.79 -3.79
C ALA A 69 -2.44 -9.95 -4.04
N ASN A 70 -2.20 -11.15 -3.50
CA ASN A 70 -3.07 -12.31 -3.73
C ASN A 70 -4.44 -12.12 -3.06
N GLU A 71 -4.49 -11.50 -1.88
CA GLU A 71 -5.75 -11.17 -1.21
C GLU A 71 -6.56 -10.13 -2.00
N ALA A 72 -5.88 -9.12 -2.54
CA ALA A 72 -6.53 -8.11 -3.37
C ALA A 72 -7.09 -8.71 -4.68
N GLU A 73 -6.34 -9.62 -5.31
CA GLU A 73 -6.79 -10.37 -6.49
C GLU A 73 -8.01 -11.25 -6.15
N ALA A 74 -7.98 -11.97 -5.03
CA ALA A 74 -9.11 -12.78 -4.58
C ALA A 74 -10.37 -11.94 -4.33
N ALA A 75 -10.21 -10.71 -3.84
CA ALA A 75 -11.31 -9.77 -3.61
C ALA A 75 -11.82 -9.06 -4.88
N LEU A 76 -11.11 -9.16 -6.02
CA LEU A 76 -11.35 -8.35 -7.21
C LEU A 76 -12.81 -8.41 -7.71
N GLY A 77 -13.40 -9.61 -7.70
CA GLY A 77 -14.79 -9.80 -8.13
C GLY A 77 -15.79 -8.97 -7.30
N VAL A 78 -15.54 -8.82 -6.00
CA VAL A 78 -16.34 -8.00 -5.09
C VAL A 78 -16.07 -6.52 -5.33
N LEU A 79 -14.80 -6.11 -5.39
CA LEU A 79 -14.40 -4.71 -5.61
C LEU A 79 -14.97 -4.16 -6.93
N ARG A 80 -14.97 -4.95 -8.01
CA ARG A 80 -15.59 -4.57 -9.28
C ARG A 80 -17.11 -4.39 -9.18
N LYS A 81 -17.80 -5.23 -8.39
CA LYS A 81 -19.25 -5.09 -8.18
C LYS A 81 -19.56 -3.81 -7.42
N VAL A 82 -18.79 -3.48 -6.38
CA VAL A 82 -18.90 -2.22 -5.64
C VAL A 82 -18.68 -1.03 -6.58
N ARG A 83 -17.64 -1.06 -7.42
CA ARG A 83 -17.39 0.02 -8.38
C ARG A 83 -18.56 0.29 -9.33
N LYS A 84 -19.23 -0.78 -9.79
CA LYS A 84 -20.41 -0.67 -10.67
C LYS A 84 -21.62 0.01 -10.02
N THR A 85 -21.67 0.14 -8.69
CA THR A 85 -22.72 0.90 -8.00
C THR A 85 -22.42 2.40 -7.91
N GLY A 86 -21.31 2.85 -8.52
CA GLY A 86 -20.86 4.24 -8.49
C GLY A 86 -20.08 4.61 -7.23
N VAL A 87 -19.52 3.61 -6.54
CA VAL A 87 -18.57 3.79 -5.43
C VAL A 87 -17.15 3.77 -5.98
N SER A 88 -16.34 4.76 -5.65
CA SER A 88 -14.90 4.72 -5.93
C SER A 88 -14.24 3.68 -5.03
N VAL A 89 -13.27 2.95 -5.54
CA VAL A 89 -12.60 1.90 -4.77
C VAL A 89 -11.09 2.09 -4.85
N ALA A 90 -10.46 2.19 -3.69
CA ALA A 90 -9.03 2.22 -3.52
C ALA A 90 -8.56 0.93 -2.84
N ALA A 91 -7.65 0.20 -3.47
CA ALA A 91 -6.94 -0.92 -2.86
C ALA A 91 -5.61 -0.43 -2.27
N ILE A 92 -5.38 -0.73 -1.01
CA ILE A 92 -4.26 -0.23 -0.23
C ILE A 92 -3.44 -1.43 0.23
N LEU A 93 -2.18 -1.49 -0.16
CA LEU A 93 -1.31 -2.65 0.07
C LEU A 93 0.07 -2.19 0.56
N PRO A 94 0.87 -3.06 1.17
CA PRO A 94 2.26 -2.73 1.43
C PRO A 94 2.98 -2.33 0.13
N LEU A 95 3.89 -1.35 0.23
CA LEU A 95 4.62 -0.84 -0.93
C LEU A 95 5.37 -1.94 -1.69
N SER A 96 5.88 -2.95 -0.97
CA SER A 96 6.55 -4.13 -1.55
C SER A 96 5.64 -4.97 -2.45
N GLU A 97 4.33 -4.88 -2.29
CA GLU A 97 3.33 -5.66 -3.03
C GLU A 97 2.66 -4.86 -4.15
N LEU A 98 2.90 -3.54 -4.22
CA LEU A 98 2.18 -2.63 -5.09
C LEU A 98 2.36 -2.98 -6.58
N GLY A 99 3.58 -3.32 -7.01
CA GLY A 99 3.84 -3.73 -8.40
C GLY A 99 3.12 -5.03 -8.80
N ARG A 100 3.09 -6.02 -7.90
CA ARG A 100 2.34 -7.27 -8.12
C ARG A 100 0.83 -7.03 -8.16
N ALA A 101 0.34 -6.18 -7.27
CA ALA A 101 -1.06 -5.80 -7.22
C ALA A 101 -1.48 -5.03 -8.48
N HIS A 102 -0.62 -4.16 -9.00
CA HIS A 102 -0.84 -3.47 -10.26
C HIS A 102 -1.06 -4.46 -11.41
N ASP A 103 -0.14 -5.41 -11.60
CA ASP A 103 -0.26 -6.42 -12.65
C ASP A 103 -1.54 -7.25 -12.52
N ALA A 104 -1.87 -7.68 -11.29
CA ALA A 104 -3.07 -8.49 -11.02
C ALA A 104 -4.38 -7.72 -11.20
N LEU A 105 -4.37 -6.41 -10.93
CA LEU A 105 -5.54 -5.53 -10.95
C LEU A 105 -5.58 -4.63 -12.19
N TRP A 106 -4.74 -4.89 -13.20
CA TRP A 106 -4.69 -4.09 -14.41
C TRP A 106 -6.03 -4.06 -15.16
N GLY A 107 -6.40 -2.89 -15.67
CA GLY A 107 -7.64 -2.62 -16.40
C GLY A 107 -8.89 -2.66 -15.53
N THR A 108 -8.77 -2.62 -14.20
CA THR A 108 -9.93 -2.69 -13.29
C THR A 108 -10.55 -1.32 -13.01
N GLY A 109 -9.79 -0.25 -13.21
CA GLY A 109 -10.15 1.13 -12.87
C GLY A 109 -10.21 1.36 -11.36
N LEU A 110 -9.51 0.53 -10.58
CA LEU A 110 -9.31 0.70 -9.14
C LEU A 110 -8.14 1.68 -8.92
N THR A 111 -8.21 2.45 -7.84
CA THR A 111 -7.05 3.23 -7.39
C THR A 111 -6.18 2.34 -6.50
N LEU A 112 -4.87 2.39 -6.66
CA LEU A 112 -3.90 1.69 -5.83
C LEU A 112 -3.10 2.68 -5.00
N HIS A 113 -2.85 2.31 -3.74
CA HIS A 113 -1.91 3.00 -2.87
C HIS A 113 -1.01 1.98 -2.18
N GLY A 114 0.29 2.28 -2.15
CA GLY A 114 1.25 1.60 -1.30
C GLY A 114 1.31 2.25 0.08
N TRP A 115 1.52 1.46 1.14
CA TRP A 115 1.91 1.96 2.45
C TRP A 115 3.26 1.38 2.88
N VAL A 116 4.01 2.12 3.68
CA VAL A 116 5.29 1.67 4.25
C VAL A 116 5.44 2.19 5.67
N GLU A 117 5.89 1.31 6.57
CA GLU A 117 6.33 1.68 7.92
C GLU A 117 7.72 2.32 7.83
N HIS A 118 7.85 3.51 8.41
CA HIS A 118 9.10 4.25 8.50
C HIS A 118 9.76 3.98 9.87
N GLY A 119 11.09 4.07 9.96
CA GLY A 119 11.85 3.69 11.16
C GLY A 119 11.59 4.53 12.42
N ASP A 120 10.75 5.56 12.32
CA ASP A 120 10.23 6.38 13.42
C ASP A 120 8.86 5.91 13.93
N GLY A 121 8.35 4.78 13.43
CA GLY A 121 7.03 4.23 13.76
C GLY A 121 5.86 4.89 13.03
N THR A 122 6.13 5.79 12.08
CA THR A 122 5.09 6.41 11.25
C THR A 122 4.79 5.58 10.00
N VAL A 123 3.55 5.65 9.53
CA VAL A 123 3.14 5.04 8.25
C VAL A 123 3.03 6.13 7.19
N ARG A 124 3.62 5.89 6.02
CA ARG A 124 3.50 6.77 4.85
C ARG A 124 2.78 6.04 3.73
N PHE A 125 2.02 6.81 2.94
CA PHE A 125 1.28 6.32 1.79
C PHE A 125 1.85 6.90 0.50
N THR A 126 1.83 6.12 -0.58
CA THR A 126 2.14 6.63 -1.92
C THR A 126 1.02 7.52 -2.45
N GLY A 127 1.35 8.30 -3.48
CA GLY A 127 0.32 8.90 -4.33
C GLY A 127 -0.57 7.81 -4.97
N PRO A 128 -1.80 8.19 -5.39
CA PRO A 128 -2.71 7.29 -6.09
C PRO A 128 -2.15 6.88 -7.44
N GLU A 129 -2.24 5.60 -7.74
CA GLU A 129 -2.03 5.01 -9.07
C GLU A 129 -3.34 4.40 -9.57
N VAL A 130 -3.60 4.40 -10.88
CA VAL A 130 -4.80 3.75 -11.44
C VAL A 130 -4.39 2.46 -12.12
N ALA A 131 -4.98 1.35 -11.70
CA ALA A 131 -4.81 0.04 -12.31
C ALA A 131 -5.85 -0.24 -13.39
#